data_AF-A0A7K1U502-F1
#
_entry.id   AF-A0A7K1U502-F1
#
_cell.length_a   1.000
_cell.length_b   1.000
_cell.length_c   1.000
_cell.angle_alpha   90.00
_cell.angle_beta   90.00
_cell.angle_gamma   90.00
#
_symmetry.space_group_name_H-M   'P 1'
#
loop_
_entity.id
_entity.type
_entity.pdbx_description
1 polymer ?
#
loop_
_entity_poly.entity_id
_entity_poly.type
_entity_poly.pdbx_seq_one_letter_code
_entity_poly.pdbx_strand_id
1 'polypeptide(L)'
;MKKLLFSAAALAVLFTACKDDDTNPTPQPTKLFLNLVRGTDSISATYNASNRIAKYALIDSRVGGHSYYNEPVYENNRLVKLNSSEDGPDALLLNRSYNYNAAGRVEKINFHGDDGKVYGFDSLAYDNAGHLVAFYEKEGDYHEKYALVWDSKGNIIKQHGIRIVDGVESKDTVTTTYTYDDKVNYVAKQPEIYLMEPGGPAFGLSANNILTEKTVWNETNTEEYTNEYTYDEDNYPVTKKSSGKYINNGTVNTKEENTQIRYFRK
;
A
#
# COMPACT_ATOMS: atom_id res chain seq x y z
N MET A 1 15.18 22.34 -57.35
CA MET A 1 15.80 22.04 -56.03
C MET A 1 15.41 20.62 -55.64
N LYS A 2 16.42 19.80 -55.29
CA LYS A 2 16.46 18.55 -54.46
C LYS A 2 15.17 17.71 -54.37
N LYS A 3 15.06 16.55 -55.05
CA LYS A 3 15.53 15.17 -54.69
C LYS A 3 14.77 14.47 -53.54
N LEU A 4 14.03 13.42 -53.95
CA LEU A 4 13.69 12.10 -53.36
C LEU A 4 14.17 11.74 -51.94
N LEU A 5 13.28 11.10 -51.16
CA LEU A 5 13.44 9.89 -50.31
C LEU A 5 12.03 9.26 -50.19
N PHE A 6 11.67 8.07 -50.69
CA PHE A 6 12.08 6.67 -50.43
C PHE A 6 12.03 6.20 -48.95
N SER A 7 11.24 5.12 -48.77
CA SER A 7 11.25 4.04 -47.75
C SER A 7 9.95 4.00 -46.94
N ALA A 8 8.99 3.08 -47.13
CA ALA A 8 9.07 1.62 -47.30
C ALA A 8 10.06 0.95 -46.33
N ALA A 9 9.50 0.12 -45.44
CA ALA A 9 10.13 -0.79 -44.49
C ALA A 9 10.68 -0.17 -43.17
N ALA A 10 9.87 -0.30 -42.11
CA ALA A 10 10.34 -0.75 -40.80
C ALA A 10 9.23 -1.62 -40.20
N LEU A 11 9.26 -2.91 -40.52
CA LEU A 11 9.74 -3.94 -39.60
C LEU A 11 8.61 -4.40 -38.66
N ALA A 12 7.78 -5.29 -39.20
CA ALA A 12 7.09 -6.29 -38.39
C ALA A 12 8.16 -7.19 -37.75
N VAL A 13 8.71 -6.77 -36.61
CA VAL A 13 9.42 -7.63 -35.67
C VAL A 13 8.33 -8.20 -34.77
N LEU A 14 7.88 -9.42 -35.07
CA LEU A 14 8.20 -10.58 -34.24
C LEU A 14 8.04 -10.27 -32.74
N PHE A 15 6.80 -10.25 -32.26
CA PHE A 15 6.53 -11.02 -31.04
C PHE A 15 6.38 -12.48 -31.47
N THR A 16 7.52 -13.11 -31.78
CA THR A 16 7.74 -14.48 -31.34
C THR A 16 7.60 -14.43 -29.82
N ALA A 17 6.37 -14.61 -29.33
CA ALA A 17 6.18 -15.08 -27.98
C ALA A 17 6.91 -16.42 -27.93
N CYS A 18 8.08 -16.39 -27.29
CA CYS A 18 8.83 -17.56 -26.94
C CYS A 18 7.84 -18.57 -26.34
N LYS A 19 7.85 -19.79 -26.90
CA LYS A 19 7.50 -20.96 -26.13
C LYS A 19 8.57 -21.08 -25.04
N ASP A 20 8.32 -20.42 -23.91
CA ASP A 20 8.71 -21.01 -22.65
C ASP A 20 7.53 -21.87 -22.22
N ASP A 21 7.73 -23.17 -22.35
CA ASP A 21 6.90 -24.17 -21.67
C ASP A 21 6.90 -23.84 -20.17
N ASP A 22 5.73 -24.00 -19.54
CA ASP A 22 5.42 -23.77 -18.12
C ASP A 22 5.39 -22.30 -17.63
N THR A 23 4.22 -21.67 -17.84
CA THR A 23 3.44 -20.80 -16.90
C THR A 23 2.78 -19.64 -17.64
N ASN A 24 1.74 -19.93 -18.44
CA ASN A 24 0.67 -18.95 -18.58
C ASN A 24 -0.21 -19.10 -17.34
N PRO A 25 -0.08 -18.24 -16.29
CA PRO A 25 -1.00 -18.32 -15.18
C PRO A 25 -2.39 -18.07 -15.74
N THR A 26 -3.25 -19.09 -15.67
CA THR A 26 -4.69 -18.94 -15.87
C THR A 26 -5.13 -17.69 -15.10
N PRO A 27 -5.87 -16.75 -15.71
CA PRO A 27 -6.34 -15.56 -15.02
C PRO A 27 -7.02 -15.98 -13.72
N GLN A 28 -6.38 -15.68 -12.59
CA GLN A 28 -6.94 -15.99 -11.28
C GLN A 28 -8.19 -15.13 -11.10
N PRO A 29 -9.35 -15.70 -10.71
CA PRO A 29 -10.53 -14.91 -10.41
C PRO A 29 -10.16 -13.88 -9.34
N THR A 30 -10.35 -12.61 -9.64
CA THR A 30 -9.99 -11.54 -8.70
C THR A 30 -11.03 -11.51 -7.59
N LYS A 31 -10.64 -11.99 -6.40
CA LYS A 31 -11.40 -11.80 -5.17
C LYS A 31 -11.32 -10.36 -4.73
N LEU A 32 -12.45 -9.81 -4.32
CA LEU A 32 -12.55 -8.45 -3.77
C LEU A 32 -12.61 -8.55 -2.24
N PHE A 33 -11.89 -7.63 -1.58
CA PHE A 33 -11.79 -7.59 -0.13
C PHE A 33 -13.14 -7.23 0.47
N LEU A 34 -13.68 -8.04 1.38
CA LEU A 34 -14.95 -7.74 2.02
C LEU A 34 -14.73 -7.11 3.39
N ASN A 35 -14.04 -7.84 4.26
CA ASN A 35 -13.72 -7.39 5.59
C ASN A 35 -12.50 -8.11 6.18
N LEU A 36 -11.98 -7.49 7.22
CA LEU A 36 -10.98 -8.00 8.13
C LEU A 36 -11.48 -7.77 9.55
N VAL A 37 -11.44 -8.79 10.40
CA VAL A 37 -11.85 -8.69 11.82
C VAL A 37 -10.71 -9.17 12.70
N ARG A 38 -10.44 -8.40 13.76
CA ARG A 38 -9.26 -8.59 14.60
C ARG A 38 -9.58 -8.19 16.04
N GLY A 39 -9.84 -9.18 16.88
CA GLY A 39 -10.40 -8.91 18.21
C GLY A 39 -11.74 -8.17 18.07
N THR A 40 -11.79 -6.94 18.57
CA THR A 40 -12.95 -6.06 18.48
C THR A 40 -12.83 -5.04 17.33
N ASP A 41 -11.67 -4.97 16.67
CA ASP A 41 -11.43 -4.07 15.55
C ASP A 41 -11.93 -4.70 14.24
N SER A 42 -12.32 -3.87 13.29
CA SER A 42 -12.65 -4.33 11.94
C SER A 42 -12.32 -3.32 10.85
N ILE A 43 -12.04 -3.85 9.66
CA ILE A 43 -11.96 -3.09 8.43
C ILE A 43 -12.97 -3.70 7.47
N SER A 44 -13.69 -2.88 6.71
CA SER A 44 -14.66 -3.37 5.72
C SER A 44 -14.70 -2.49 4.49
N ALA A 45 -15.04 -3.11 3.35
CA ALA A 45 -15.26 -2.42 2.09
C ALA A 45 -16.58 -2.85 1.45
N THR A 46 -17.23 -1.91 0.78
CA THR A 46 -18.37 -2.16 -0.12
C THR A 46 -18.02 -1.69 -1.52
N TYR A 47 -18.74 -2.16 -2.54
CA TYR A 47 -18.37 -1.94 -3.93
C TYR A 47 -19.56 -1.43 -4.76
N ASN A 48 -19.26 -0.60 -5.75
CA ASN A 48 -20.25 -0.16 -6.75
C ASN A 48 -20.39 -1.17 -7.90
N ALA A 49 -21.29 -0.89 -8.85
CA ALA A 49 -21.55 -1.74 -10.01
C ALA A 49 -20.31 -1.98 -10.92
N SER A 50 -19.34 -1.08 -10.87
CA SER A 50 -18.05 -1.18 -11.58
C SER A 50 -16.96 -1.88 -10.76
N ASN A 51 -17.32 -2.54 -9.64
CA ASN A 51 -16.39 -3.19 -8.72
C ASN A 51 -15.31 -2.27 -8.13
N ARG A 52 -15.59 -0.96 -8.02
CA ARG A 52 -14.72 -0.06 -7.25
C ARG A 52 -15.22 0.05 -5.84
N ILE A 53 -14.31 0.24 -4.90
CA ILE A 53 -14.66 0.47 -3.50
C ILE A 53 -15.58 1.71 -3.47
N ALA A 54 -16.76 1.56 -2.88
CA ALA A 54 -17.74 2.64 -2.73
C ALA A 54 -17.68 3.23 -1.32
N LYS A 55 -17.48 2.38 -0.31
CA LYS A 55 -17.24 2.78 1.08
C LYS A 55 -16.17 1.90 1.68
N TYR A 56 -15.34 2.49 2.54
CA TYR A 56 -14.32 1.80 3.31
C TYR A 56 -14.39 2.28 4.75
N ALA A 57 -14.46 1.36 5.72
CA ALA A 57 -14.58 1.70 7.13
C ALA A 57 -13.55 0.93 7.95
N LEU A 58 -12.87 1.64 8.85
CA LEU A 58 -12.03 1.09 9.91
C LEU A 58 -12.72 1.40 11.23
N ILE A 59 -12.92 0.39 12.06
CA ILE A 59 -13.55 0.51 13.37
C ILE A 59 -12.55 -0.01 14.41
N ASP A 60 -12.01 0.88 15.23
CA ASP A 60 -11.31 0.53 16.46
C ASP A 60 -12.28 0.75 17.63
N SER A 61 -12.68 -0.36 18.26
CA SER A 61 -13.69 -0.34 19.33
C SER A 61 -13.08 -0.45 20.73
N ARG A 62 -11.75 -0.35 20.83
CA ARG A 62 -11.06 -0.28 22.12
C ARG A 62 -11.41 1.02 22.84
N VAL A 63 -11.15 1.09 24.15
CA VAL A 63 -11.38 2.32 24.91
C VAL A 63 -10.47 3.42 24.36
N GLY A 64 -11.08 4.51 23.87
CA GLY A 64 -10.36 5.58 23.17
C GLY A 64 -9.99 5.23 21.72
N GLY A 65 -10.57 4.17 21.17
CA GLY A 65 -10.44 3.82 19.75
C GLY A 65 -11.14 4.81 18.84
N HIS A 66 -10.66 4.91 17.61
CA HIS A 66 -11.19 5.79 16.58
C HIS A 66 -11.78 4.97 15.44
N SER A 67 -12.94 5.40 14.94
CA SER A 67 -13.50 4.85 13.71
C SER A 67 -13.24 5.81 12.57
N TYR A 68 -12.91 5.31 11.39
CA TYR A 68 -12.76 6.10 10.18
C TYR A 68 -13.69 5.57 9.11
N TYR A 69 -14.53 6.45 8.58
CA TYR A 69 -15.39 6.18 7.44
C TYR A 69 -14.83 6.90 6.23
N ASN A 70 -14.72 6.21 5.11
CA ASN A 70 -14.14 6.74 3.89
C ASN A 70 -15.07 6.49 2.69
N GLU A 71 -15.18 7.50 1.83
CA GLU A 71 -15.88 7.44 0.55
C GLU A 71 -14.93 7.91 -0.57
N PRO A 72 -14.33 6.97 -1.32
CA PRO A 72 -13.46 7.30 -2.45
C PRO A 72 -14.26 7.86 -3.65
N VAL A 73 -13.72 8.89 -4.28
CA VAL A 73 -14.27 9.48 -5.51
C VAL A 73 -13.36 9.15 -6.68
N TYR A 74 -13.94 8.61 -7.76
CA TYR A 74 -13.21 8.18 -8.95
C TYR A 74 -13.55 9.04 -10.17
N GLU A 75 -12.52 9.38 -10.94
CA GLU A 75 -12.65 9.99 -12.26
C GLU A 75 -11.73 9.24 -13.24
N ASN A 76 -12.21 8.96 -14.46
CA ASN A 76 -11.41 8.27 -15.49
C ASN A 76 -10.70 7.00 -14.99
N ASN A 77 -11.40 6.18 -14.19
CA ASN A 77 -10.90 4.95 -13.57
C ASN A 77 -9.74 5.13 -12.57
N ARG A 78 -9.58 6.32 -11.97
CA ARG A 78 -8.57 6.61 -10.95
C ARG A 78 -9.19 7.26 -9.73
N LEU A 79 -8.62 6.99 -8.55
CA LEU A 79 -9.02 7.63 -7.29
C LEU A 79 -8.54 9.08 -7.30
N VAL A 80 -9.45 10.06 -7.30
CA VAL A 80 -9.08 11.49 -7.34
C VAL A 80 -9.25 12.20 -6.00
N LYS A 81 -10.17 11.72 -5.16
CA LYS A 81 -10.42 12.25 -3.81
C LYS A 81 -10.78 11.14 -2.85
N LEU A 82 -10.51 11.37 -1.58
CA LEU A 82 -11.02 10.59 -0.47
C LEU A 82 -11.75 11.52 0.48
N ASN A 83 -13.05 11.31 0.65
CA ASN A 83 -13.79 11.94 1.72
C ASN A 83 -13.74 11.04 2.95
N SER A 84 -13.50 11.61 4.13
CA SER A 84 -13.34 10.85 5.37
C SER A 84 -14.05 11.53 6.54
N SER A 85 -14.38 10.76 7.58
CA SER A 85 -14.93 11.27 8.84
C SER A 85 -14.65 10.29 9.98
N GLU A 86 -14.43 10.82 11.18
CA GLU A 86 -14.44 10.04 12.43
C GLU A 86 -15.82 10.02 13.09
N ASP A 87 -16.65 11.04 12.84
CA ASP A 87 -17.95 11.22 13.48
C ASP A 87 -19.02 10.25 12.94
N GLY A 88 -18.89 9.87 11.67
CA GLY A 88 -19.82 8.94 11.06
C GLY A 88 -19.83 8.96 9.52
N PRO A 89 -20.50 7.97 8.90
CA PRO A 89 -20.56 7.84 7.44
C PRO A 89 -21.36 8.96 6.74
N ASP A 90 -22.11 9.77 7.50
CA ASP A 90 -22.94 10.87 6.96
C ASP A 90 -22.28 12.26 7.13
N ALA A 91 -21.10 12.32 7.77
CA ALA A 91 -20.36 13.55 8.07
C ALA A 91 -19.02 13.63 7.33
N LEU A 92 -18.98 13.10 6.11
CA LEU A 92 -17.76 13.00 5.31
C LEU A 92 -17.31 14.35 4.76
N LEU A 93 -16.05 14.69 4.99
CA LEU A 93 -15.37 15.88 4.45
C LEU A 93 -14.21 15.48 3.55
N LEU A 94 -13.80 16.36 2.64
CA LEU A 94 -12.62 16.12 1.81
C LEU A 94 -11.39 15.97 2.72
N ASN A 95 -10.78 14.78 2.73
CA ASN A 95 -9.58 14.49 3.51
C ASN A 95 -8.33 14.44 2.62
N ARG A 96 -8.42 13.81 1.45
CA ARG A 96 -7.29 13.69 0.51
C ARG A 96 -7.67 13.99 -0.92
N SER A 97 -6.72 14.55 -1.67
CA SER A 97 -6.76 14.62 -3.13
C SER A 97 -5.48 14.04 -3.75
N TYR A 98 -5.61 13.42 -4.92
CA TYR A 98 -4.52 12.69 -5.57
C TYR A 98 -4.17 13.32 -6.92
N ASN A 99 -2.91 13.72 -7.05
CA ASN A 99 -2.34 14.20 -8.30
C ASN A 99 -1.57 13.08 -8.99
N TYR A 100 -1.65 13.04 -10.32
CA TYR A 100 -1.06 11.98 -11.12
C TYR A 100 -0.08 12.55 -12.14
N ASN A 101 1.05 11.86 -12.31
CA ASN A 101 1.99 12.17 -13.37
C ASN A 101 1.48 11.72 -14.76
N ALA A 102 2.23 12.05 -15.81
CA ALA A 102 1.89 11.68 -17.19
C ALA A 102 1.81 10.15 -17.43
N ALA A 103 2.50 9.34 -16.62
CA ALA A 103 2.42 7.88 -16.66
C ALA A 103 1.19 7.33 -15.91
N GLY A 104 0.38 8.20 -15.30
CA GLY A 104 -0.83 7.82 -14.57
C GLY A 104 -0.59 7.26 -13.18
N ARG A 105 0.58 7.52 -12.58
CA ARG A 105 0.91 7.14 -11.20
C ARG A 105 0.70 8.33 -10.27
N VAL A 106 0.29 8.07 -9.03
CA VAL A 106 0.12 9.12 -8.01
C VAL A 106 1.48 9.75 -7.74
N GLU A 107 1.65 11.03 -8.02
CA GLU A 107 2.89 11.77 -7.74
C GLU A 107 2.81 12.61 -6.46
N LYS A 108 1.59 12.98 -6.05
CA LYS A 108 1.36 13.77 -4.85
C LYS A 108 0.00 13.46 -4.23
N ILE A 109 -0.04 13.39 -2.91
CA ILE A 109 -1.25 13.25 -2.10
C ILE A 109 -1.37 14.50 -1.25
N ASN A 110 -2.42 15.32 -1.41
CA ASN A 110 -2.63 16.47 -0.54
C ASN A 110 -3.56 16.10 0.60
N PHE A 111 -3.22 16.51 1.83
CA PHE A 111 -4.06 16.34 3.01
C PHE A 111 -4.80 17.64 3.32
N HIS A 112 -6.10 17.52 3.53
CA HIS A 112 -7.02 18.64 3.74
C HIS A 112 -7.54 18.64 5.17
N GLY A 113 -7.58 19.83 5.79
CA GLY A 113 -8.25 20.04 7.07
C GLY A 113 -9.74 20.28 6.90
N ASP A 114 -10.48 20.40 8.00
CA ASP A 114 -11.94 20.59 8.00
C ASP A 114 -12.39 21.87 7.27
N ASP A 115 -11.52 22.88 7.19
CA ASP A 115 -11.75 24.11 6.43
C ASP A 115 -11.53 23.95 4.91
N GLY A 116 -11.19 22.73 4.47
CA GLY A 116 -10.91 22.34 3.10
C GLY A 116 -9.51 22.72 2.60
N LYS A 117 -8.69 23.41 3.40
CA LYS A 117 -7.35 23.84 3.00
C LYS A 117 -6.34 22.71 3.13
N VAL A 118 -5.35 22.72 2.24
CA VAL A 118 -4.23 21.79 2.29
C VAL A 118 -3.30 22.18 3.44
N TYR A 119 -3.06 21.27 4.38
CA TYR A 119 -2.11 21.47 5.49
C TYR A 119 -0.81 20.67 5.32
N GLY A 120 -0.84 19.62 4.50
CA GLY A 120 0.32 18.77 4.23
C GLY A 120 0.21 18.06 2.89
N PHE A 121 1.30 17.43 2.45
CA PHE A 121 1.26 16.55 1.29
C PHE A 121 2.37 15.50 1.34
N ASP A 122 2.11 14.38 0.66
CA ASP A 122 3.14 13.41 0.31
C ASP A 122 3.57 13.60 -1.14
N SER A 123 4.86 13.40 -1.42
CA SER A 123 5.38 13.31 -2.79
C SER A 123 5.96 11.92 -3.05
N LEU A 124 5.60 11.30 -4.16
CA LEU A 124 5.91 9.91 -4.48
C LEU A 124 6.86 9.84 -5.69
N ALA A 125 7.92 9.05 -5.57
CA ALA A 125 8.94 8.86 -6.60
C ALA A 125 9.00 7.40 -7.06
N TYR A 126 9.15 7.20 -8.37
CA TYR A 126 9.11 5.88 -8.99
C TYR A 126 10.38 5.60 -9.80
N ASP A 127 10.77 4.33 -9.88
CA ASP A 127 11.78 3.89 -10.83
C ASP A 127 11.23 3.74 -12.26
N ASN A 128 12.11 3.34 -13.19
CA ASN A 128 11.76 3.11 -14.58
C ASN A 128 10.82 1.90 -14.77
N ALA A 129 10.85 0.92 -13.86
CA ALA A 129 9.92 -0.22 -13.88
C ALA A 129 8.53 0.17 -13.35
N GLY A 130 8.44 1.30 -12.64
CA GLY A 130 7.21 1.83 -12.05
C GLY A 130 6.96 1.46 -10.62
N HIS A 131 7.97 0.93 -9.92
CA HIS A 131 7.89 0.71 -8.48
C HIS A 131 8.04 2.02 -7.73
N LEU A 132 7.29 2.18 -6.64
CA LEU A 132 7.48 3.27 -5.69
C LEU A 132 8.83 3.06 -5.00
N VAL A 133 9.79 3.96 -5.20
CA VAL A 133 11.14 3.85 -4.61
C VAL A 133 11.36 4.82 -3.47
N ALA A 134 10.59 5.90 -3.42
CA ALA A 134 10.56 6.76 -2.26
C ALA A 134 9.25 7.52 -2.13
N PHE A 135 8.91 7.91 -0.91
CA PHE A 135 7.94 8.96 -0.67
C PHE A 135 8.41 9.90 0.44
N TYR A 136 7.93 11.13 0.38
CA TYR A 136 8.34 12.23 1.25
C TYR A 136 7.11 12.79 1.95
N GLU A 137 7.14 12.82 3.27
CA GLU A 137 6.06 13.36 4.08
C GLU A 137 6.33 14.84 4.38
N LYS A 138 5.30 15.67 4.19
CA LYS A 138 5.37 17.10 4.44
C LYS A 138 4.17 17.57 5.24
N GLU A 139 4.47 18.09 6.44
CA GLU A 139 3.56 18.89 7.25
C GLU A 139 4.29 20.19 7.58
N GLY A 140 3.94 21.28 6.90
CA GLY A 140 4.77 22.50 6.90
C GLY A 140 6.01 22.37 6.01
N ASP A 141 7.10 21.79 6.53
CA ASP A 141 8.33 21.46 5.79
C ASP A 141 8.52 19.94 5.67
N TYR A 142 9.37 19.49 4.74
CA TYR A 142 9.68 18.05 4.63
C TYR A 142 10.39 17.60 5.90
N HIS A 143 9.87 16.59 6.56
CA HIS A 143 10.43 16.09 7.81
C HIS A 143 10.82 14.62 7.74
N GLU A 144 10.28 13.85 6.79
CA GLU A 144 10.63 12.45 6.62
C GLU A 144 10.63 12.01 5.16
N LYS A 145 11.55 11.10 4.84
CA LYS A 145 11.65 10.38 3.59
C LYS A 145 11.66 8.89 3.89
N TYR A 146 10.88 8.14 3.14
CA TYR A 146 10.90 6.69 3.15
C TYR A 146 11.49 6.18 1.85
N ALA A 147 12.59 5.44 1.90
CA ALA A 147 13.21 4.81 0.74
C ALA A 147 12.93 3.29 0.74
N LEU A 148 12.49 2.76 -0.40
CA LEU A 148 12.01 1.39 -0.55
C LEU A 148 12.94 0.56 -1.44
N VAL A 149 13.28 -0.64 -1.00
CA VAL A 149 14.10 -1.60 -1.74
C VAL A 149 13.26 -2.80 -2.13
N TRP A 150 13.23 -3.08 -3.43
CA TRP A 150 12.44 -4.15 -4.02
C TRP A 150 13.30 -5.37 -4.34
N ASP A 151 12.73 -6.57 -4.23
CA ASP A 151 13.28 -7.78 -4.83
C ASP A 151 12.78 -7.99 -6.27
N SER A 152 13.28 -9.03 -6.93
CA SER A 152 12.86 -9.39 -8.30
C SER A 152 11.46 -9.99 -8.38
N LYS A 153 10.83 -10.33 -7.25
CA LYS A 153 9.46 -10.85 -7.18
C LYS A 153 8.41 -9.74 -7.03
N GLY A 154 8.85 -8.48 -6.91
CA GLY A 154 7.95 -7.36 -6.68
C GLY A 154 7.54 -7.23 -5.21
N ASN A 155 8.43 -7.57 -4.28
CA ASN A 155 8.23 -7.34 -2.85
C ASN A 155 9.19 -6.28 -2.33
N ILE A 156 8.70 -5.41 -1.44
CA ILE A 156 9.55 -4.46 -0.70
C ILE A 156 10.27 -5.22 0.42
N ILE A 157 11.54 -5.56 0.23
CA ILE A 157 12.33 -6.30 1.22
C ILE A 157 12.92 -5.40 2.31
N LYS A 158 12.97 -4.09 2.07
CA LYS A 158 13.49 -3.12 3.03
C LYS A 158 12.87 -1.74 2.86
N GLN A 159 12.63 -1.07 3.98
CA GLN A 159 12.27 0.34 4.06
C GLN A 159 13.25 1.07 4.97
N HIS A 160 13.66 2.27 4.56
CA HIS A 160 14.45 3.19 5.37
C HIS A 160 13.64 4.47 5.63
N GLY A 161 13.29 4.74 6.88
CA GLY A 161 12.81 6.05 7.33
C GLY A 161 13.99 6.95 7.63
N ILE A 162 14.05 8.10 6.95
CA ILE A 162 15.15 9.06 6.99
C ILE A 162 14.57 10.40 7.36
N ARG A 163 14.94 10.91 8.55
CA ARG A 163 14.52 12.24 8.99
C ARG A 163 15.18 13.31 8.12
N ILE A 164 14.44 14.35 7.78
CA ILE A 164 14.95 15.55 7.12
C ILE A 164 14.98 16.68 8.16
N VAL A 165 16.16 17.26 8.38
CA VAL A 165 16.38 18.37 9.34
C VAL A 165 17.04 19.51 8.57
N ASP A 166 16.43 20.69 8.61
CA ASP A 166 16.90 21.88 7.89
C ASP A 166 17.15 21.62 6.39
N GLY A 167 16.30 20.79 5.78
CA GLY A 167 16.38 20.40 4.37
C GLY A 167 17.46 19.38 4.03
N VAL A 168 18.12 18.79 5.04
CA VAL A 168 19.18 17.79 4.87
C VAL A 168 18.75 16.44 5.43
N GLU A 169 18.98 15.37 4.67
CA GLU A 169 18.75 14.00 5.13
C GLU A 169 19.70 13.66 6.30
N SER A 170 19.12 13.19 7.40
CA SER A 170 19.84 12.67 8.56
C SER A 170 20.62 11.41 8.19
N LYS A 171 21.69 11.14 8.94
CA LYS A 171 22.40 9.85 8.90
C LYS A 171 21.70 8.78 9.74
N ASP A 172 20.87 9.19 10.69
CA ASP A 172 20.08 8.27 11.50
C ASP A 172 18.91 7.77 10.65
N THR A 173 18.86 6.44 10.49
CA THR A 173 17.83 5.78 9.69
C THR A 173 17.11 4.73 10.52
N VAL A 174 15.79 4.78 10.55
CA VAL A 174 14.98 3.64 11.01
C VAL A 174 14.90 2.66 9.85
N THR A 175 15.26 1.40 10.08
CA THR A 175 15.23 0.39 9.01
C THR A 175 14.23 -0.69 9.35
N THR A 176 13.33 -0.97 8.42
CA THR A 176 12.42 -2.12 8.49
C THR A 176 12.78 -3.13 7.40
N THR A 177 12.95 -4.39 7.77
CA THR A 177 13.20 -5.49 6.83
C THR A 177 12.05 -6.47 6.81
N TYR A 178 11.76 -7.01 5.64
CA TYR A 178 10.61 -7.88 5.43
C TYR A 178 11.02 -9.23 4.82
N THR A 179 10.32 -10.29 5.21
CA THR A 179 10.33 -11.58 4.50
C THR A 179 8.92 -11.96 4.10
N TYR A 180 8.80 -12.88 3.14
CA TYR A 180 7.55 -13.13 2.44
C TYR A 180 7.29 -14.62 2.24
N ASP A 181 6.01 -14.96 2.15
CA ASP A 181 5.56 -16.24 1.61
C ASP A 181 5.60 -16.24 0.07
N ASP A 182 5.05 -17.28 -0.56
CA ASP A 182 4.87 -17.37 -2.01
C ASP A 182 3.41 -17.17 -2.45
N LYS A 183 2.54 -16.69 -1.54
CA LYS A 183 1.08 -16.58 -1.76
C LYS A 183 0.70 -15.15 -2.08
N VAL A 184 -0.51 -14.95 -2.61
CA VAL A 184 -0.95 -13.63 -3.06
C VAL A 184 -1.17 -12.70 -1.87
N ASN A 185 -0.67 -11.47 -1.95
CA ASN A 185 -1.12 -10.38 -1.10
C ASN A 185 -2.40 -9.77 -1.68
N TYR A 186 -3.51 -9.87 -0.94
CA TYR A 186 -4.80 -9.38 -1.40
C TYR A 186 -4.86 -7.86 -1.58
N VAL A 187 -4.04 -7.10 -0.85
CA VAL A 187 -4.01 -5.63 -0.93
C VAL A 187 -3.29 -5.17 -2.19
N ALA A 188 -2.20 -5.83 -2.57
CA ALA A 188 -1.49 -5.53 -3.82
C ALA A 188 -2.35 -5.77 -5.08
N LYS A 189 -3.42 -6.56 -4.97
CA LYS A 189 -4.43 -6.73 -6.05
C LYS A 189 -5.47 -5.61 -6.11
N GLN A 190 -5.54 -4.78 -5.08
CA GLN A 190 -6.46 -3.64 -4.94
C GLN A 190 -5.67 -2.44 -4.39
N PRO A 191 -4.72 -1.89 -5.16
CA PRO A 191 -3.79 -0.85 -4.70
C PRO A 191 -4.48 0.42 -4.21
N GLU A 192 -5.76 0.65 -4.56
CA GLU A 192 -6.56 1.73 -3.97
C GLU A 192 -6.73 1.61 -2.45
N ILE A 193 -6.67 0.40 -1.86
CA ILE A 193 -6.73 0.21 -0.40
C ILE A 193 -5.53 0.89 0.26
N TYR A 194 -4.33 0.75 -0.31
CA TYR A 194 -3.12 1.42 0.19
C TYR A 194 -3.24 2.95 0.14
N LEU A 195 -3.92 3.51 -0.86
CA LEU A 195 -4.12 4.95 -0.95
C LEU A 195 -5.10 5.48 0.10
N MET A 196 -6.11 4.68 0.48
CA MET A 196 -7.10 5.06 1.49
C MET A 196 -6.59 4.86 2.91
N GLU A 197 -5.96 3.73 3.16
CA GLU A 197 -5.31 3.41 4.42
C GLU A 197 -3.84 3.13 4.13
N PRO A 198 -3.00 4.18 4.08
CA PRO A 198 -1.56 4.03 3.94
C PRO A 198 -1.05 3.39 5.23
N GLY A 199 -1.16 2.07 5.33
CA GLY A 199 -0.32 1.27 6.19
C GLY A 199 1.12 1.29 5.68
N GLY A 200 1.94 0.39 6.21
CA GLY A 200 3.30 0.19 5.67
C GLY A 200 3.24 -0.12 4.16
N PRO A 201 4.06 0.52 3.30
CA PRO A 201 4.03 0.30 1.85
C PRO A 201 4.28 -1.16 1.48
N ALA A 202 5.06 -1.90 2.29
CA ALA A 202 5.23 -3.35 2.12
C ALA A 202 3.91 -4.12 2.17
N PHE A 203 2.99 -3.75 3.07
CA PHE A 203 1.67 -4.37 3.15
C PHE A 203 0.80 -4.01 1.93
N GLY A 204 0.88 -2.77 1.47
CA GLY A 204 0.03 -2.28 0.38
C GLY A 204 0.48 -2.70 -1.02
N LEU A 205 1.79 -2.84 -1.22
CA LEU A 205 2.40 -2.85 -2.55
C LEU A 205 3.20 -4.11 -2.87
N SER A 206 3.63 -4.90 -1.88
CA SER A 206 4.36 -6.14 -2.13
C SER A 206 3.45 -7.23 -2.70
N ALA A 207 3.95 -7.97 -3.68
CA ALA A 207 3.19 -9.03 -4.36
C ALA A 207 2.74 -10.17 -3.43
N ASN A 208 3.52 -10.47 -2.38
CA ASN A 208 3.33 -11.58 -1.46
C ASN A 208 3.02 -11.14 -0.02
N ASN A 209 2.52 -12.06 0.83
CA ASN A 209 2.20 -11.72 2.21
C ASN A 209 3.48 -11.68 3.06
N ILE A 210 3.54 -10.72 3.98
CA ILE A 210 4.67 -10.52 4.88
C ILE A 210 4.68 -11.62 5.95
N LEU A 211 5.70 -12.48 5.94
CA LEU A 211 5.93 -13.46 7.01
C LEU A 211 6.62 -12.86 8.22
N THR A 212 7.63 -12.03 8.00
CA THR A 212 8.27 -11.29 9.09
C THR A 212 8.48 -9.84 8.73
N GLU A 213 8.34 -8.99 9.72
CA GLU A 213 8.66 -7.56 9.67
C GLU A 213 9.53 -7.25 10.88
N LYS A 214 10.69 -6.62 10.66
CA LYS A 214 11.58 -6.23 11.75
C LYS A 214 12.03 -4.79 11.57
N THR A 215 11.63 -3.93 12.50
CA THR A 215 12.02 -2.53 12.57
C THR A 215 13.13 -2.35 13.61
N VAL A 216 14.20 -1.65 13.22
CA VAL A 216 15.32 -1.30 14.08
C VAL A 216 15.45 0.22 14.08
N TRP A 217 15.16 0.84 15.23
CA TRP A 217 15.41 2.27 15.45
C TRP A 217 16.85 2.51 15.91
N ASN A 218 17.36 1.61 16.75
CA ASN A 218 18.75 1.58 17.21
C ASN A 218 19.04 0.22 17.88
N GLU A 219 20.24 0.04 18.42
CA GLU A 219 20.68 -1.23 19.03
C GLU A 219 19.82 -1.69 20.22
N THR A 220 19.17 -0.77 20.93
CA THR A 220 18.36 -1.08 22.11
C THR A 220 16.85 -1.00 21.88
N ASN A 221 16.43 -0.56 20.68
CA ASN A 221 15.03 -0.36 20.32
C ASN A 221 14.70 -1.07 19.01
N THR A 222 13.95 -2.16 19.11
CA THR A 222 13.55 -2.98 17.96
C THR A 222 12.13 -3.49 18.10
N GLU A 223 11.46 -3.72 16.98
CA GLU A 223 10.15 -4.34 16.92
C GLU A 223 10.21 -5.44 15.86
N GLU A 224 9.63 -6.59 16.16
CA GLU A 224 9.60 -7.74 15.26
C GLU A 224 8.23 -8.38 15.28
N TYR A 225 7.65 -8.60 14.11
CA TYR A 225 6.42 -9.33 13.90
C TYR A 225 6.70 -10.59 13.09
N THR A 226 6.07 -11.69 13.50
CA THR A 226 5.97 -12.92 12.70
C THR A 226 4.50 -13.21 12.42
N ASN A 227 4.17 -13.53 11.18
CA ASN A 227 2.82 -13.82 10.73
C ASN A 227 2.72 -15.25 10.23
N GLU A 228 1.67 -15.94 10.66
CA GLU A 228 1.26 -17.25 10.16
C GLU A 228 -0.09 -17.09 9.48
N TYR A 229 -0.19 -17.56 8.24
CA TYR A 229 -1.40 -17.44 7.44
C TYR A 229 -2.02 -18.81 7.17
N THR A 230 -3.33 -18.82 7.03
CA THR A 230 -4.04 -19.90 6.32
C THR A 230 -4.70 -19.33 5.08
N TYR A 231 -4.96 -20.18 4.09
CA TYR A 231 -5.41 -19.75 2.78
C TYR A 231 -6.59 -20.57 2.30
N ASP A 232 -7.37 -19.98 1.40
CA ASP A 232 -8.40 -20.71 0.65
C ASP A 232 -7.83 -21.39 -0.61
N GLU A 233 -8.70 -22.04 -1.39
CA GLU A 233 -8.31 -22.78 -2.60
C GLU A 233 -7.66 -21.91 -3.70
N ASP A 234 -7.88 -20.59 -3.68
CA ASP A 234 -7.27 -19.65 -4.64
C ASP A 234 -6.00 -19.00 -4.06
N ASN A 235 -5.46 -19.53 -2.96
CA ASN A 235 -4.29 -19.02 -2.25
C ASN A 235 -4.46 -17.61 -1.63
N TYR A 236 -5.69 -17.12 -1.45
CA TYR A 236 -5.92 -15.86 -0.72
C TYR A 236 -5.88 -16.12 0.79
N PRO A 237 -5.27 -15.24 1.60
CA PRO A 237 -5.18 -15.44 3.04
C PRO A 237 -6.55 -15.28 3.70
N VAL A 238 -7.02 -16.28 4.44
CA VAL A 238 -8.31 -16.25 5.16
C VAL A 238 -8.15 -16.02 6.65
N THR A 239 -7.00 -16.36 7.22
CA THR A 239 -6.61 -15.96 8.57
C THR A 239 -5.17 -15.50 8.60
N LYS A 240 -4.85 -14.64 9.57
CA LYS A 240 -3.50 -14.25 9.95
C LYS A 240 -3.37 -14.28 11.46
N LYS A 241 -2.44 -15.06 11.97
CA LYS A 241 -1.97 -14.98 13.35
C LYS A 241 -0.68 -14.18 13.37
N SER A 242 -0.62 -13.09 14.14
CA SER A 242 0.55 -12.24 14.26
C SER A 242 1.10 -12.30 15.68
N SER A 243 2.40 -12.55 15.81
CA SER A 243 3.13 -12.51 17.07
C SER A 243 4.16 -11.39 17.01
N GLY A 244 4.00 -10.39 17.88
CA GLY A 244 4.85 -9.21 17.96
C GLY A 244 5.76 -9.24 19.20
N LYS A 245 6.99 -8.78 19.03
CA LYS A 245 7.99 -8.57 20.08
C LYS A 245 8.55 -7.17 19.98
N TYR A 246 8.43 -6.39 21.04
CA TYR A 246 8.99 -5.04 21.15
C TYR A 246 10.07 -5.02 22.23
N ILE A 247 11.26 -4.54 21.88
CA ILE A 247 12.39 -4.36 22.80
C ILE A 247 12.63 -2.86 22.92
N ASN A 248 12.58 -2.33 24.15
CA ASN A 248 12.93 -0.95 24.46
C ASN A 248 13.85 -0.91 25.67
N ASN A 249 15.11 -0.55 25.44
CA ASN A 249 16.15 -0.47 26.48
C ASN A 249 16.21 -1.73 27.34
N GLY A 250 16.16 -2.89 26.68
CA GLY A 250 16.20 -4.22 27.32
C GLY A 250 14.86 -4.73 27.85
N THR A 251 13.82 -3.89 27.94
CA THR A 251 12.47 -4.33 28.30
C THR A 251 11.82 -5.01 27.11
N VAL A 252 11.32 -6.24 27.29
CA VAL A 252 10.66 -7.01 26.24
C VAL A 252 9.15 -7.05 26.50
N ASN A 253 8.38 -6.55 25.53
CA ASN A 253 6.93 -6.70 25.49
C ASN A 253 6.56 -7.63 24.34
N THR A 254 5.53 -8.45 24.53
CA THR A 254 5.02 -9.33 23.49
C THR A 254 3.53 -9.12 23.31
N LYS A 255 3.03 -9.35 22.09
CA LYS A 255 1.60 -9.36 21.79
C LYS A 255 1.29 -10.44 20.77
N GLU A 256 0.09 -10.97 20.84
CA GLU A 256 -0.43 -11.91 19.85
C GLU A 256 -1.77 -11.40 19.37
N GLU A 257 -2.03 -11.54 18.09
CA GLU A 257 -3.24 -11.05 17.45
C GLU A 257 -3.71 -12.01 16.38
N ASN A 258 -5.02 -12.31 16.38
CA ASN A 258 -5.64 -13.18 15.41
C ASN A 258 -6.59 -12.36 14.53
N THR A 259 -6.47 -12.55 13.23
CA THR A 259 -7.20 -11.82 12.20
C THR A 259 -7.92 -12.80 11.30
N GLN A 260 -9.20 -12.54 11.03
CA GLN A 260 -9.97 -13.20 9.98
C GLN A 260 -10.13 -12.27 8.79
N ILE A 261 -9.97 -12.79 7.58
CA ILE A 261 -10.07 -12.02 6.34
C ILE A 261 -11.11 -12.69 5.46
N ARG A 262 -12.02 -11.91 4.89
CA ARG A 262 -13.07 -12.39 4.01
C ARG A 262 -13.06 -11.66 2.69
N TYR A 263 -13.50 -12.39 1.68
CA TYR A 263 -13.63 -11.93 0.31
C TYR A 263 -15.00 -12.30 -0.22
N PHE A 264 -15.41 -11.66 -1.32
CA PHE A 264 -16.46 -12.21 -2.16
C PHE A 264 -15.91 -12.49 -3.56
N ARG A 265 -16.42 -13.58 -4.15
CA ARG A 265 -16.16 -13.96 -5.54
C ARG A 265 -17.16 -13.23 -6.44
N LYS A 266 -16.70 -12.86 -7.64
CA LYS A 266 -17.56 -12.41 -8.73
C LYS A 266 -17.61 -13.47 -9.82
#